data_AF-A0A150R086-F1
#
_entry.id   AF-A0A150R086-F1
#
_cell.length_a   1.000
_cell.length_b   1.000
_cell.length_c   1.000
_cell.angle_alpha   90.00
_cell.angle_beta   90.00
_cell.angle_gamma   90.00
#
_symmetry.space_group_name_H-M   'P 1'
#
loop_
_entity.id
_entity.type
_entity.pdbx_description
1 polymer ?
#
loop_
_entity_poly.entity_id
_entity_poly.type
_entity_poly.pdbx_seq_one_letter_code
_entity_poly.pdbx_strand_id
1 'polypeptide(L)'
;MTTRSDSLEIRLELPGFSSDILQVNRLSGREAISQLFSFDVEVVCPSEAAVDGQTFTGENVAILFEQDGVELRRIHGMVAEVHDLLASMLEHRAYRLRIVPRAFRLTLVETTEISMNKAVPELIQQKLELVGLSGSDVDLRLMASYAPREFVVQYQETDFAFICRLAEHVGISFFFEHQDGQDTMVFTDSPTGFKPTAGAASVPFRERGETLDVFEIEARARLVPSVYVARDYNYRQPMLDLTSEHVLPTGYAGGVVEFGGHYKTPAEGKELAQIRAEERQATQLVYAGRSAVCALGAGARSVLEGHPSLEPLDMLFVEVEHRASQAAGGRGAEEPQRYVNTFRAIPAKNTYRPPRSTPTPRISGVVTGIVDAGSGGGGSNAEIDDQGRYMVRFLFDTGAAAGAPSRPVRMLQNHAGANYGTHFPLKPGTEVLIAFVNGDPDRPVIVGAAPNPLTPSPVNNANRSTHRIKTQGGIVFDLVDE
;
A
#
# COMPACT_ATOMS: atom_id res chain seq x y z
N MET A 1 -49.84 20.18 3.59
CA MET A 1 -48.85 19.14 3.89
C MET A 1 -48.42 18.54 2.56
N THR A 2 -47.41 19.14 1.94
CA THR A 2 -46.75 18.62 0.75
C THR A 2 -45.91 17.43 1.19
N THR A 3 -46.25 16.24 0.68
CA THR A 3 -45.43 15.04 0.80
C THR A 3 -44.09 15.31 0.12
N ARG A 4 -43.04 15.69 0.89
CA ARG A 4 -41.67 15.72 0.38
C ARG A 4 -41.32 14.32 -0.09
N SER A 5 -40.83 14.22 -1.32
CA SER A 5 -40.35 12.97 -1.88
C SER A 5 -39.01 12.65 -1.22
N ASP A 6 -39.03 11.87 -0.14
CA ASP A 6 -37.84 11.45 0.63
C ASP A 6 -36.92 10.47 -0.13
N SER A 7 -36.98 10.45 -1.46
CA SER A 7 -36.30 9.50 -2.33
C SER A 7 -34.91 10.03 -2.71
N LEU A 8 -33.87 9.42 -2.15
CA LEU A 8 -32.51 9.56 -2.64
C LEU A 8 -32.41 9.00 -4.06
N GLU A 9 -31.94 9.81 -5.01
CA GLU A 9 -31.68 9.43 -6.39
C GLU A 9 -30.17 9.25 -6.59
N ILE A 10 -29.77 8.16 -7.25
CA ILE A 10 -28.38 7.89 -7.60
C ILE A 10 -28.23 7.97 -9.11
N ARG A 11 -27.24 8.74 -9.58
CA ARG A 11 -26.95 8.93 -11.00
C ARG A 11 -25.47 8.69 -11.29
N LEU A 12 -25.19 8.33 -12.54
CA LEU A 12 -23.83 8.28 -13.06
C LEU A 12 -23.61 9.43 -14.06
N GLU A 13 -22.47 10.08 -13.95
CA GLU A 13 -21.94 10.99 -14.96
C GLU A 13 -20.68 10.37 -15.58
N LEU A 14 -20.74 10.08 -16.88
CA LEU A 14 -19.61 9.62 -17.69
C LEU A 14 -19.32 10.69 -18.75
N PRO A 15 -18.10 11.24 -18.83
CA PRO A 15 -17.72 12.13 -19.92
C PRO A 15 -17.95 11.43 -21.27
N GLY A 16 -18.79 12.01 -22.12
CA GLY A 16 -19.12 11.44 -23.44
C GLY A 16 -20.45 10.69 -23.53
N PHE A 17 -21.14 10.43 -22.41
CA PHE A 17 -22.48 9.83 -22.39
C PHE A 17 -23.46 10.73 -21.63
N SER A 18 -24.67 10.93 -22.17
CA SER A 18 -25.74 11.60 -21.41
C SER A 18 -26.17 10.72 -20.24
N SER A 19 -26.41 11.32 -19.07
CA SER A 19 -26.95 10.62 -17.88
C SER A 19 -28.32 10.00 -18.16
N ASP A 20 -29.07 10.51 -19.14
CA ASP A 20 -30.35 9.95 -19.58
C ASP A 20 -30.21 8.56 -20.22
N ILE A 21 -28.99 8.17 -20.60
CA ILE A 21 -28.68 6.90 -21.27
C ILE A 21 -28.43 5.77 -20.25
N LEU A 22 -28.08 6.11 -19.00
CA LEU A 22 -27.72 5.13 -17.97
C LEU A 22 -28.50 5.37 -16.69
N GLN A 23 -29.52 4.55 -16.48
CA GLN A 23 -30.29 4.56 -15.25
C GLN A 23 -29.70 3.57 -14.26
N VAL A 24 -29.25 4.05 -13.10
CA VAL A 24 -28.78 3.19 -12.02
C VAL A 24 -29.96 2.38 -11.49
N ASN A 25 -29.78 1.06 -11.35
CA ASN A 25 -30.75 0.14 -10.76
C ASN A 25 -30.31 -0.31 -9.37
N ARG A 26 -29.03 -0.66 -9.22
CA ARG A 26 -28.45 -1.15 -7.97
C ARG A 26 -27.03 -0.61 -7.80
N LEU A 27 -26.68 -0.27 -6.57
CA LEU A 27 -25.34 0.10 -6.18
C LEU A 27 -24.92 -0.74 -4.97
N SER A 28 -23.73 -1.33 -5.05
CA SER A 28 -23.01 -1.91 -3.91
C SER A 28 -21.59 -1.37 -3.92
N GLY A 29 -21.12 -0.82 -2.81
CA GLY A 29 -19.79 -0.26 -2.76
C GLY A 29 -19.10 -0.44 -1.42
N ARG A 30 -17.78 -0.33 -1.41
CA ARG A 30 -16.97 -0.38 -0.21
C ARG A 30 -15.83 0.62 -0.28
N GLU A 31 -15.68 1.39 0.78
CA GLU A 31 -14.57 2.29 1.04
C GLU A 31 -13.89 1.88 2.35
N ALA A 32 -12.56 1.90 2.40
CA ALA A 32 -11.81 1.63 3.63
C ALA A 32 -10.49 2.40 3.65
N ILE A 33 -10.06 2.83 4.83
CA ILE A 33 -8.75 3.45 5.00
C ILE A 33 -7.68 2.43 4.63
N SER A 34 -6.71 2.88 3.84
CA SER A 34 -5.59 2.12 3.30
C SER A 34 -6.00 1.00 2.34
N GLN A 35 -7.14 1.16 1.64
CA GLN A 35 -7.56 0.29 0.55
C GLN A 35 -8.13 1.12 -0.60
N LEU A 36 -8.06 0.60 -1.82
CA LEU A 36 -8.78 1.20 -2.95
C LEU A 36 -10.28 0.96 -2.76
N PHE A 37 -11.10 2.00 -2.91
CA PHE A 37 -12.55 1.80 -2.91
C PHE A 37 -13.00 1.06 -4.17
N SER A 38 -14.17 0.43 -4.10
CA SER A 38 -14.79 -0.21 -5.25
C SER A 38 -16.31 -0.13 -5.16
N PHE A 39 -16.95 0.25 -6.25
CA PHE A 39 -18.41 0.29 -6.40
C PHE A 39 -18.82 -0.56 -7.60
N ASP A 40 -19.62 -1.59 -7.37
CA ASP A 40 -20.32 -2.32 -8.42
C ASP A 40 -21.69 -1.66 -8.63
N VAL A 41 -21.89 -1.04 -9.80
CA VAL A 41 -23.10 -0.31 -10.16
C VAL A 41 -23.79 -1.01 -11.32
N GLU A 42 -25.02 -1.47 -11.10
CA GLU A 42 -25.86 -2.02 -12.16
C GLU A 42 -26.66 -0.90 -12.81
N VAL A 43 -26.53 -0.77 -14.13
CA VAL A 43 -27.17 0.25 -14.94
C VAL A 43 -28.02 -0.38 -16.04
N VAL A 44 -29.13 0.26 -16.37
CA VAL A 44 -30.02 -0.09 -17.48
C VAL A 44 -29.93 1.01 -18.54
N CYS A 45 -29.87 0.62 -19.81
CA CYS A 45 -29.84 1.52 -20.96
C CYS A 45 -31.22 1.58 -21.63
N PRO A 46 -32.05 2.60 -21.38
CA PRO A 46 -33.41 2.67 -21.92
C PRO A 46 -33.47 3.09 -23.39
N SER A 47 -32.39 3.63 -23.94
CA SER A 47 -32.30 4.07 -25.35
C SER A 47 -32.26 2.89 -26.33
N GLU A 48 -32.93 3.02 -27.48
CA GLU A 48 -32.87 2.05 -28.59
C GLU A 48 -31.48 2.00 -29.27
N ALA A 49 -30.65 3.02 -29.08
CA ALA A 49 -29.27 2.99 -29.53
C ALA A 49 -28.47 2.05 -28.62
N ALA A 50 -28.10 0.88 -29.15
CA ALA A 50 -27.24 -0.07 -28.45
C ALA A 50 -25.88 0.59 -28.16
N VAL A 51 -25.69 1.07 -26.92
CA VAL A 51 -24.36 1.48 -26.44
C VAL A 51 -23.52 0.22 -26.35
N ASP A 52 -22.32 0.23 -26.92
CA ASP A 52 -21.36 -0.83 -26.70
C ASP A 52 -20.72 -0.65 -25.32
N GLY A 53 -21.08 -1.51 -24.36
CA GLY A 53 -20.59 -1.42 -22.99
C GLY A 53 -19.06 -1.48 -22.87
N GLN A 54 -18.36 -2.04 -23.85
CA GLN A 54 -16.89 -2.06 -23.84
C GLN A 54 -16.30 -0.65 -23.83
N THR A 55 -17.00 0.32 -24.42
CA THR A 55 -16.58 1.73 -24.49
C THR A 55 -16.55 2.43 -23.13
N PHE A 56 -17.16 1.87 -22.08
CA PHE A 56 -17.07 2.44 -20.74
C PHE A 56 -15.75 2.13 -20.04
N THR A 57 -15.04 1.07 -20.46
CA THR A 57 -13.83 0.61 -19.76
C THR A 57 -12.72 1.65 -19.83
N GLY A 58 -12.19 2.04 -18.68
CA GLY A 58 -11.15 3.07 -18.56
C GLY A 58 -11.66 4.51 -18.48
N GLU A 59 -12.94 4.75 -18.75
CA GLU A 59 -13.53 6.09 -18.67
C GLU A 59 -13.63 6.57 -17.22
N ASN A 60 -13.42 7.88 -17.04
CA ASN A 60 -13.69 8.54 -15.76
C ASN A 60 -15.20 8.56 -15.50
N VAL A 61 -15.60 8.43 -14.26
CA VAL A 61 -17.02 8.40 -13.88
C VAL A 61 -17.23 9.07 -12.53
N ALA A 62 -18.37 9.71 -12.35
CA ALA A 62 -18.84 10.17 -11.05
C ALA A 62 -20.15 9.49 -10.67
N ILE A 63 -20.25 9.03 -9.42
CA ILE A 63 -21.49 8.58 -8.79
C ILE A 63 -22.03 9.76 -7.98
N LEU A 64 -23.25 10.19 -8.27
CA LEU A 64 -23.92 11.30 -7.58
C LEU A 64 -25.04 10.75 -6.72
N PHE A 65 -25.13 11.26 -5.49
CA PHE A 65 -26.23 11.02 -4.56
C PHE A 65 -26.99 12.33 -4.39
N GLU A 66 -28.25 12.36 -4.81
CA GLU A 66 -29.09 13.56 -4.80
C GLU A 66 -30.38 13.33 -4.02
N GLN A 67 -30.84 14.36 -3.31
CA GLN A 67 -32.13 14.36 -2.63
C GLN A 67 -32.79 15.72 -2.81
N ASP A 68 -34.06 15.74 -3.23
CA ASP A 68 -34.82 16.97 -3.50
C ASP A 68 -34.08 17.95 -4.46
N GLY A 69 -33.30 17.43 -5.41
CA GLY A 69 -32.49 18.23 -6.35
C GLY A 69 -31.21 18.84 -5.77
N VAL A 70 -30.83 18.46 -4.55
CA VAL A 70 -29.58 18.84 -3.89
C VAL A 70 -28.60 17.68 -3.93
N GLU A 71 -27.39 17.92 -4.44
CA GLU A 71 -26.28 16.97 -4.37
C GLU A 71 -25.78 16.84 -2.93
N LEU A 72 -25.90 15.64 -2.38
CA LEU A 72 -25.47 15.31 -1.02
C LEU A 72 -24.05 14.75 -1.00
N ARG A 73 -23.68 14.00 -2.04
CA ARG A 73 -22.36 13.39 -2.17
C ARG A 73 -22.04 13.08 -3.62
N ARG A 74 -20.77 13.21 -3.97
CA ARG A 74 -20.21 12.78 -5.24
C ARG A 74 -18.98 11.91 -5.00
N ILE A 75 -18.85 10.83 -5.77
CA ILE A 75 -17.72 9.91 -5.74
C ILE A 75 -17.15 9.82 -7.15
N HIS A 76 -15.92 10.32 -7.31
CA HIS A 76 -15.18 10.26 -8.56
C HIS A 76 -14.37 8.97 -8.65
N GLY A 77 -14.20 8.44 -9.85
CA GLY A 77 -13.32 7.30 -10.12
C GLY A 77 -13.23 7.01 -11.61
N MET A 78 -12.89 5.77 -11.92
CA MET A 78 -12.83 5.24 -13.29
C MET A 78 -13.49 3.86 -13.35
N VAL A 79 -14.00 3.49 -14.52
CA VAL A 79 -14.55 2.15 -14.76
C VAL A 79 -13.41 1.18 -15.03
N ALA A 80 -13.18 0.22 -14.14
CA ALA A 80 -12.16 -0.82 -14.31
C ALA A 80 -12.68 -2.04 -15.07
N GLU A 81 -13.94 -2.42 -14.87
CA GLU A 81 -14.53 -3.62 -15.48
C GLU A 81 -15.98 -3.35 -15.88
N VAL A 82 -16.41 -3.95 -17.00
CA VAL A 82 -17.78 -3.88 -17.50
C VAL A 82 -18.27 -5.30 -17.73
N HIS A 83 -19.38 -5.66 -17.09
CA HIS A 83 -20.07 -6.91 -17.31
C HIS A 83 -21.36 -6.63 -18.08
N ASP A 84 -21.44 -7.11 -19.31
CA ASP A 84 -22.72 -7.19 -20.03
C ASP A 84 -23.55 -8.32 -19.43
N LEU A 85 -24.71 -7.99 -18.86
CA LEU A 85 -25.56 -8.98 -18.22
C LEU A 85 -26.26 -9.88 -19.25
N LEU A 86 -26.26 -9.51 -20.54
CA LEU A 86 -26.85 -10.27 -21.66
C LEU A 86 -28.26 -10.80 -21.35
N ALA A 87 -29.00 -10.07 -20.52
CA ALA A 87 -30.24 -10.55 -19.93
C ALA A 87 -31.33 -10.55 -21.01
N SER A 88 -31.58 -11.73 -21.58
CA SER A 88 -32.55 -11.93 -22.68
C SER A 88 -34.01 -11.61 -22.31
N MET A 89 -34.31 -11.48 -21.01
CA MET A 89 -35.65 -11.12 -20.52
C MET A 89 -35.82 -9.63 -20.25
N LEU A 90 -34.79 -8.80 -20.41
CA LEU A 90 -34.91 -7.34 -20.27
C LEU A 90 -35.25 -6.72 -21.62
N GLU A 91 -36.18 -5.76 -21.63
CA GLU A 91 -36.46 -4.94 -22.82
C GLU A 91 -35.29 -3.99 -23.15
N HIS A 92 -34.41 -3.77 -22.18
CA HIS A 92 -33.28 -2.86 -22.23
C HIS A 92 -31.98 -3.59 -21.90
N ARG A 93 -30.86 -3.21 -22.52
CA ARG A 93 -29.54 -3.77 -22.19
C ARG A 93 -29.14 -3.29 -20.79
N ALA A 94 -28.49 -4.17 -20.03
CA ALA A 94 -28.05 -3.87 -18.67
C ALA A 94 -26.59 -4.27 -18.47
N TYR A 95 -25.88 -3.43 -17.72
CA TYR A 95 -24.47 -3.61 -17.42
C TYR A 95 -24.23 -3.56 -15.93
N ARG A 96 -23.19 -4.25 -15.46
CA ARG A 96 -22.57 -3.97 -14.16
C ARG A 96 -21.21 -3.34 -14.40
N LEU A 97 -21.04 -2.13 -13.89
CA LEU A 97 -19.81 -1.35 -13.97
C LEU A 97 -19.08 -1.45 -12.63
N ARG A 98 -17.81 -1.85 -12.65
CA ARG A 98 -16.93 -1.77 -11.49
C ARG A 98 -16.17 -0.46 -11.52
N ILE A 99 -16.50 0.43 -10.60
CA ILE A 99 -15.91 1.77 -10.45
C ILE A 99 -14.88 1.74 -9.32
N VAL A 100 -13.68 2.24 -9.59
CA VAL A 100 -12.51 2.23 -8.69
C VAL A 100 -11.81 3.60 -8.73
N PRO A 101 -10.93 3.96 -7.78
CA PRO A 101 -10.13 5.18 -7.89
C PRO A 101 -9.18 5.13 -9.09
N ARG A 102 -8.74 6.29 -9.59
CA ARG A 102 -7.71 6.39 -10.62
C ARG A 102 -6.37 5.78 -10.17
N ALA A 103 -6.15 5.66 -8.86
CA ALA A 103 -5.03 4.95 -8.24
C ALA A 103 -5.02 3.44 -8.53
N PHE A 104 -6.13 2.86 -9.01
CA PHE A 104 -6.16 1.45 -9.44
C PHE A 104 -5.14 1.12 -10.53
N ARG A 105 -4.71 2.11 -11.32
CA ARG A 105 -3.63 1.97 -12.31
C ARG A 105 -2.32 1.42 -11.71
N LEU A 106 -2.04 1.68 -10.43
CA LEU A 106 -0.89 1.14 -9.70
C LEU A 106 -0.93 -0.38 -9.54
N THR A 107 -2.10 -1.00 -9.67
CA THR A 107 -2.26 -2.47 -9.59
C THR A 107 -1.90 -3.16 -10.90
N LEU A 108 -1.82 -2.41 -12.00
CA LEU A 108 -1.56 -2.92 -13.35
C LEU A 108 -0.06 -2.96 -13.69
N VAL A 109 0.78 -2.39 -12.84
CA VAL A 109 2.24 -2.35 -13.02
C VAL A 109 2.87 -3.27 -11.99
N GLU A 110 3.54 -4.32 -12.44
CA GLU A 110 4.36 -5.23 -11.64
C GLU A 110 5.80 -5.17 -12.15
N THR A 111 6.76 -4.96 -11.24
CA THR A 111 8.14 -4.73 -11.64
C THR A 111 9.14 -5.17 -10.56
N THR A 112 10.42 -5.12 -10.91
CA THR A 112 11.52 -5.30 -9.96
C THR A 112 12.53 -4.16 -10.12
N GLU A 113 12.54 -3.22 -9.18
CA GLU A 113 13.29 -1.98 -9.29
C GLU A 113 14.01 -1.63 -7.99
N ILE A 114 15.22 -1.11 -8.09
CA ILE A 114 15.98 -0.59 -6.97
C ILE A 114 15.86 0.93 -6.89
N SER A 115 15.47 1.44 -5.73
CA SER A 115 15.46 2.86 -5.41
C SER A 115 16.50 3.21 -4.35
N MET A 116 17.28 4.26 -4.62
CA MET A 116 18.41 4.70 -3.81
C MET A 116 18.13 6.05 -3.14
N ASN A 117 18.43 6.15 -1.86
CA ASN A 117 18.41 7.40 -1.08
C ASN A 117 17.08 8.18 -1.16
N LYS A 118 15.93 7.49 -1.06
CA LYS A 118 14.60 8.11 -1.10
C LYS A 118 13.83 7.88 0.19
N ALA A 119 13.15 8.91 0.66
CA ALA A 119 12.19 8.76 1.76
C ALA A 119 10.93 8.03 1.29
N VAL A 120 10.18 7.41 2.21
CA VAL A 120 8.95 6.68 1.85
C VAL A 120 7.94 7.59 1.12
N PRO A 121 7.65 8.82 1.57
CA PRO A 121 6.74 9.70 0.83
C PRO A 121 7.22 10.03 -0.60
N GLU A 122 8.53 10.17 -0.81
CA GLU A 122 9.11 10.41 -2.15
C GLU A 122 8.94 9.19 -3.06
N LEU A 123 9.12 7.98 -2.53
CA LEU A 123 8.86 6.73 -3.28
C LEU A 123 7.40 6.61 -3.68
N ILE A 124 6.48 6.94 -2.77
CA ILE A 124 5.04 6.93 -3.03
C ILE A 124 4.70 7.92 -4.14
N GLN A 125 5.19 9.16 -4.05
CA GLN A 125 5.00 10.19 -5.08
C GLN A 125 5.54 9.74 -6.43
N GLN A 126 6.77 9.22 -6.49
CA GLN A 126 7.36 8.73 -7.74
C GLN A 126 6.47 7.68 -8.43
N LYS A 127 5.95 6.70 -7.67
CA LYS A 127 5.11 5.64 -8.24
C LYS A 127 3.75 6.16 -8.70
N LEU A 128 3.16 7.11 -7.98
CA LEU A 128 1.94 7.79 -8.40
C LEU A 128 2.14 8.59 -9.71
N GLU A 129 3.25 9.30 -9.83
CA GLU A 129 3.58 10.08 -11.03
C GLU A 129 3.75 9.19 -12.27
N LEU A 130 4.34 8.00 -12.14
CA LEU A 130 4.51 7.05 -13.24
C LEU A 130 3.18 6.57 -13.84
N VAL A 131 2.11 6.53 -13.04
CA VAL A 131 0.76 6.21 -13.52
C VAL A 131 -0.07 7.47 -13.83
N GLY A 132 0.56 8.64 -13.88
CA GLY A 132 -0.10 9.91 -14.21
C GLY A 132 -1.03 10.42 -13.11
N LEU A 133 -0.63 10.27 -11.84
CA LEU A 133 -1.25 10.93 -10.68
C LEU A 133 -0.26 11.91 -10.07
N SER A 134 -0.56 13.20 -10.13
CA SER A 134 0.34 14.25 -9.63
C SER A 134 -0.42 15.52 -9.22
N GLY A 135 0.24 16.45 -8.56
CA GLY A 135 -0.37 17.72 -8.17
C GLY A 135 -1.60 17.53 -7.28
N SER A 136 -2.77 17.99 -7.72
CA SER A 136 -4.04 17.88 -6.97
C SER A 136 -4.53 16.45 -6.77
N ASP A 137 -4.03 15.48 -7.52
CA ASP A 137 -4.40 14.06 -7.39
C ASP A 137 -3.92 13.44 -6.07
N VAL A 138 -2.92 14.05 -5.42
CA VAL A 138 -2.25 13.51 -4.23
C VAL A 138 -2.12 14.58 -3.16
N ASP A 139 -2.54 14.28 -1.93
CA ASP A 139 -2.41 15.20 -0.79
C ASP A 139 -1.65 14.52 0.36
N LEU A 140 -0.46 15.02 0.69
CA LEU A 140 0.36 14.51 1.78
C LEU A 140 0.16 15.33 3.06
N ARG A 141 -0.70 14.84 3.96
CA ARG A 141 -0.98 15.41 5.29
C ARG A 141 -0.15 14.73 6.36
N LEU A 142 1.17 14.78 6.20
CA LEU A 142 2.14 14.12 7.07
C LEU A 142 2.69 15.09 8.10
N MET A 143 2.69 14.69 9.38
CA MET A 143 3.26 15.45 10.50
C MET A 143 4.65 14.96 10.91
N ALA A 144 4.97 13.69 10.64
CA ALA A 144 6.29 13.14 10.91
C ALA A 144 7.28 13.46 9.78
N SER A 145 8.58 13.36 10.09
CA SER A 145 9.66 13.38 9.11
C SER A 145 10.11 11.95 8.80
N TYR A 146 10.40 11.67 7.53
CA TYR A 146 10.78 10.33 7.06
C TYR A 146 12.20 10.36 6.54
N ALA A 147 13.12 9.66 7.21
CA ALA A 147 14.51 9.59 6.78
C ALA A 147 14.63 8.88 5.41
N PRO A 148 15.50 9.37 4.50
CA PRO A 148 15.79 8.67 3.27
C PRO A 148 16.34 7.27 3.51
N ARG A 149 15.79 6.29 2.79
CA ARG A 149 16.28 4.93 2.80
C ARG A 149 17.38 4.79 1.76
N GLU A 150 18.54 4.34 2.23
CA GLU A 150 19.76 4.16 1.42
C GLU A 150 19.53 3.22 0.22
N PHE A 151 18.71 2.17 0.41
CA PHE A 151 18.48 1.11 -0.58
C PHE A 151 17.13 0.47 -0.30
N VAL A 152 16.21 0.50 -1.28
CA VAL A 152 14.88 -0.12 -1.21
C VAL A 152 14.62 -0.83 -2.52
N VAL A 153 14.17 -2.07 -2.45
CA VAL A 153 13.88 -2.91 -3.61
C VAL A 153 12.38 -3.16 -3.67
N GLN A 154 11.74 -2.79 -4.77
CA GLN A 154 10.47 -3.36 -5.18
C GLN A 154 10.78 -4.69 -5.86
N TYR A 155 10.25 -5.80 -5.35
CA TYR A 155 10.61 -7.13 -5.87
C TYR A 155 9.39 -7.95 -6.19
N GLN A 156 9.12 -8.13 -7.49
CA GLN A 156 8.01 -8.95 -8.01
C GLN A 156 6.68 -8.62 -7.33
N GLU A 157 6.40 -7.33 -7.20
CA GLU A 157 5.20 -6.81 -6.57
C GLU A 157 4.67 -5.63 -7.37
N THR A 158 3.35 -5.41 -7.29
CA THR A 158 2.74 -4.28 -7.99
C THR A 158 3.16 -2.95 -7.37
N ASP A 159 3.10 -1.85 -8.13
CA ASP A 159 3.38 -0.52 -7.58
C ASP A 159 2.44 -0.20 -6.40
N PHE A 160 1.19 -0.68 -6.45
CA PHE A 160 0.25 -0.54 -5.34
C PHE A 160 0.69 -1.32 -4.10
N ALA A 161 1.12 -2.58 -4.25
CA ALA A 161 1.61 -3.38 -3.14
C ALA A 161 2.89 -2.77 -2.53
N PHE A 162 3.79 -2.25 -3.36
CA PHE A 162 5.00 -1.55 -2.92
C PHE A 162 4.66 -0.32 -2.06
N ILE A 163 3.75 0.54 -2.54
CA ILE A 163 3.26 1.70 -1.78
C ILE A 163 2.63 1.25 -0.46
N CYS A 164 1.73 0.25 -0.50
CA CYS A 164 1.02 -0.21 0.67
C CYS A 164 1.96 -0.77 1.73
N ARG A 165 2.88 -1.69 1.39
CA ARG A 165 3.79 -2.25 2.40
C ARG A 165 4.73 -1.20 3.01
N LEU A 166 5.15 -0.20 2.22
CA LEU A 166 6.00 0.88 2.72
C LEU A 166 5.22 1.78 3.67
N ALA A 167 4.03 2.22 3.26
CA ALA A 167 3.13 3.04 4.08
C ALA A 167 2.72 2.30 5.36
N GLU A 168 2.34 1.02 5.25
CA GLU A 168 2.06 0.13 6.36
C GLU A 168 3.24 0.07 7.33
N HIS A 169 4.46 -0.08 6.83
CA HIS A 169 5.68 -0.19 7.64
C HIS A 169 5.99 1.09 8.44
N VAL A 170 5.81 2.27 7.84
CA VAL A 170 6.08 3.55 8.51
C VAL A 170 4.82 4.19 9.14
N GLY A 171 3.69 3.49 9.12
CA GLY A 171 2.46 3.94 9.80
C GLY A 171 1.71 5.06 9.08
N ILE A 172 1.92 5.23 7.77
CA ILE A 172 1.16 6.14 6.92
C ILE A 172 -0.12 5.42 6.48
N SER A 173 -1.27 6.03 6.75
CA SER A 173 -2.56 5.62 6.21
C SER A 173 -2.91 6.42 4.95
N PHE A 174 -3.82 5.93 4.12
CA PHE A 174 -4.37 6.70 3.01
C PHE A 174 -5.88 6.53 2.87
N PHE A 175 -6.55 7.47 2.22
CA PHE A 175 -7.97 7.45 1.90
C PHE A 175 -8.25 8.34 0.69
N PHE A 176 -9.51 8.45 0.25
CA PHE A 176 -9.88 9.23 -0.92
C PHE A 176 -10.81 10.37 -0.54
N GLU A 177 -10.53 11.57 -1.05
CA GLU A 177 -11.44 12.71 -1.03
C GLU A 177 -11.91 13.01 -2.46
N HIS A 178 -13.16 13.44 -2.60
CA HIS A 178 -13.78 13.71 -3.90
C HIS A 178 -14.16 15.19 -3.98
N GLN A 179 -13.37 15.99 -4.69
CA GLN A 179 -13.55 17.43 -4.84
C GLN A 179 -13.11 17.86 -6.23
N ASP A 180 -13.62 19.00 -6.71
CA ASP A 180 -13.20 19.65 -7.96
C ASP A 180 -13.19 18.71 -9.20
N GLY A 181 -14.08 17.72 -9.25
CA GLY A 181 -14.21 16.81 -10.38
C GLY A 181 -13.28 15.59 -10.36
N GLN A 182 -12.56 15.34 -9.27
CA GLN A 182 -11.54 14.28 -9.19
C GLN A 182 -11.53 13.53 -7.86
N ASP A 183 -11.01 12.29 -7.87
CA ASP A 183 -10.61 11.54 -6.67
C ASP A 183 -9.16 11.87 -6.31
N THR A 184 -8.94 12.41 -5.12
CA THR A 184 -7.63 12.74 -4.57
C THR A 184 -7.24 11.69 -3.53
N MET A 185 -6.07 11.07 -3.71
CA MET A 185 -5.51 10.11 -2.76
C MET A 185 -4.77 10.87 -1.65
N VAL A 186 -5.34 10.86 -0.44
CA VAL A 186 -4.81 11.57 0.72
C VAL A 186 -4.00 10.62 1.58
N PHE A 187 -2.77 10.99 1.94
CA PHE A 187 -1.93 10.24 2.88
C PHE A 187 -1.81 10.99 4.20
N THR A 188 -1.94 10.29 5.34
CA THR A 188 -1.75 10.89 6.67
C THR A 188 -1.20 9.91 7.70
N ASP A 189 -0.45 10.45 8.65
CA ASP A 189 0.14 9.74 9.79
C ASP A 189 -0.39 10.25 11.15
N SER A 190 -1.43 11.10 11.13
CA SER A 190 -1.96 11.80 12.30
C SER A 190 -3.49 11.86 12.29
N PRO A 191 -4.17 11.77 13.45
CA PRO A 191 -5.61 12.02 13.57
C PRO A 191 -6.08 13.34 12.94
N THR A 192 -5.22 14.37 12.95
CA THR A 192 -5.53 15.69 12.40
C THR A 192 -5.64 15.73 10.88
N GLY A 193 -5.14 14.71 10.18
CA GLY A 193 -5.27 14.61 8.73
C GLY A 193 -6.67 14.23 8.24
N PHE A 194 -7.50 13.68 9.12
CA PHE A 194 -8.89 13.30 8.82
C PHE A 194 -9.83 14.50 9.04
N LYS A 195 -10.56 14.88 8.00
CA LYS A 195 -11.49 16.01 8.03
C LYS A 195 -12.89 15.56 8.46
N PRO A 196 -13.70 16.47 9.03
CA PRO A 196 -15.13 16.23 9.21
C PRO A 196 -15.81 15.91 7.87
N THR A 197 -16.79 14.99 7.89
CA THR A 197 -17.58 14.62 6.73
C THR A 197 -18.35 15.83 6.21
N ALA A 198 -18.14 16.17 4.93
CA ALA A 198 -18.86 17.27 4.29
C ALA A 198 -20.37 17.00 4.32
N GLY A 199 -21.16 17.98 4.79
CA GLY A 199 -22.61 17.84 4.92
C GLY A 199 -23.10 16.92 6.05
N ALA A 200 -22.20 16.24 6.78
CA ALA A 200 -22.56 15.31 7.86
C ALA A 200 -21.54 15.31 9.02
N ALA A 201 -21.03 16.49 9.40
CA ALA A 201 -20.06 16.63 10.48
C ALA A 201 -20.63 16.21 11.86
N SER A 202 -21.94 16.38 12.06
CA SER A 202 -22.71 15.77 13.13
C SER A 202 -23.80 14.90 12.51
N VAL A 203 -24.02 13.72 13.08
CA VAL A 203 -25.06 12.78 12.67
C VAL A 203 -25.91 12.38 13.88
N PRO A 204 -27.24 12.60 13.84
CA PRO A 204 -28.09 12.21 14.95
C PRO A 204 -28.30 10.69 14.95
N PHE A 205 -28.45 10.14 16.16
CA PHE A 205 -28.91 8.79 16.37
C PHE A 205 -30.45 8.75 16.43
N ARG A 206 -31.06 7.87 15.63
CA ARG A 206 -32.51 7.67 15.61
C ARG A 206 -32.87 6.39 16.35
N GLU A 207 -33.67 6.53 17.40
CA GLU A 207 -34.23 5.39 18.12
C GLU A 207 -35.31 4.66 17.28
N ARG A 208 -35.49 3.37 17.58
CA ARG A 208 -36.41 2.37 16.99
C ARG A 208 -37.43 2.88 15.93
N GLY A 209 -37.22 2.43 14.70
CA GLY A 209 -38.24 2.36 13.63
C GLY A 209 -38.01 3.31 12.47
N GLU A 210 -37.26 4.39 12.67
CA GLU A 210 -36.85 5.31 11.62
C GLU A 210 -35.54 4.81 10.98
N THR A 211 -35.58 4.44 9.70
CA THR A 211 -34.38 4.13 8.90
C THR A 211 -33.82 5.43 8.30
N LEU A 212 -33.55 6.40 9.16
CA LEU A 212 -32.99 7.72 8.86
C LEU A 212 -31.73 7.92 9.71
N ASP A 213 -30.81 8.75 9.23
CA ASP A 213 -29.55 9.05 9.91
C ASP A 213 -28.81 7.77 10.38
N VAL A 214 -28.17 7.77 11.55
CA VAL A 214 -27.61 6.55 12.18
C VAL A 214 -28.70 5.91 13.04
N PHE A 215 -29.06 4.65 12.76
CA PHE A 215 -30.18 3.97 13.43
C PHE A 215 -29.80 2.66 14.14
N GLU A 216 -28.60 2.13 13.87
CA GLU A 216 -28.04 1.00 14.62
C GLU A 216 -26.55 1.27 14.91
N ILE A 217 -26.11 0.97 16.14
CA ILE A 217 -24.71 1.02 16.54
C ILE A 217 -24.42 -0.01 17.63
N GLU A 218 -23.28 -0.69 17.51
CA GLU A 218 -22.72 -1.59 18.51
C GLU A 218 -21.28 -1.18 18.83
N ALA A 219 -20.88 -1.32 20.09
CA ALA A 219 -19.50 -1.11 20.53
C ALA A 219 -18.85 -2.46 20.83
N ARG A 220 -17.72 -2.73 20.17
CA ARG A 220 -16.91 -3.94 20.38
C ARG A 220 -15.58 -3.57 21.03
N ALA A 221 -15.38 -4.06 22.25
CA ALA A 221 -14.09 -4.00 22.93
C ALA A 221 -13.36 -5.35 22.81
N ARG A 222 -12.04 -5.32 22.56
CA ARG A 222 -11.19 -6.53 22.55
C ARG A 222 -9.89 -6.32 23.31
N LEU A 223 -9.33 -7.39 23.85
CA LEU A 223 -8.02 -7.35 24.50
C LEU A 223 -6.90 -7.16 23.46
N VAL A 224 -5.90 -6.36 23.81
CA VAL A 224 -4.68 -6.16 23.01
C VAL A 224 -3.44 -6.32 23.90
N PRO A 225 -2.28 -6.73 23.34
CA PRO A 225 -1.02 -6.84 24.09
C PRO A 225 -0.62 -5.53 24.78
N SER A 226 0.04 -5.63 25.95
CA SER A 226 0.48 -4.47 26.73
C SER A 226 1.80 -3.87 26.26
N VAL A 227 2.61 -4.60 25.50
CA VAL A 227 3.90 -4.10 25.01
C VAL A 227 4.22 -4.61 23.62
N TYR A 228 4.83 -3.75 22.82
CA TYR A 228 5.49 -4.12 21.58
C TYR A 228 6.98 -3.93 21.70
N VAL A 229 7.78 -4.93 21.34
CA VAL A 229 9.24 -4.90 21.37
C VAL A 229 9.77 -5.14 19.96
N ALA A 230 10.47 -4.16 19.41
CA ALA A 230 11.21 -4.25 18.16
C ALA A 230 12.68 -4.57 18.45
N ARG A 231 13.27 -5.50 17.67
CA ARG A 231 14.68 -5.87 17.73
C ARG A 231 15.27 -5.95 16.33
N ASP A 232 16.54 -5.58 16.18
CA ASP A 232 17.33 -5.85 14.96
C ASP A 232 18.82 -5.93 15.29
N TYR A 233 19.63 -6.16 14.26
CA TYR A 233 21.08 -6.17 14.29
C TYR A 233 21.65 -5.36 13.12
N ASN A 234 22.50 -4.38 13.44
CA ASN A 234 23.22 -3.58 12.45
C ASN A 234 24.71 -3.96 12.48
N TYR A 235 25.19 -4.64 11.44
CA TYR A 235 26.59 -5.07 11.35
C TYR A 235 27.59 -3.89 11.31
N ARG A 236 27.16 -2.68 10.92
CA ARG A 236 28.00 -1.48 10.93
C ARG A 236 28.24 -0.94 12.35
N GLN A 237 27.35 -1.28 13.28
CA GLN A 237 27.42 -0.90 14.70
C GLN A 237 27.05 -2.11 15.58
N PRO A 238 27.87 -3.18 15.58
CA PRO A 238 27.46 -4.50 16.09
C PRO A 238 27.21 -4.54 17.60
N MET A 239 27.74 -3.57 18.35
CA MET A 239 27.56 -3.45 19.81
C MET A 239 26.40 -2.52 20.20
N LEU A 240 25.78 -1.83 19.24
CA LEU A 240 24.65 -0.94 19.52
C LEU A 240 23.41 -1.77 19.80
N ASP A 241 22.82 -1.61 20.99
CA ASP A 241 21.55 -2.26 21.30
C ASP A 241 20.42 -1.58 20.51
N LEU A 242 19.84 -2.34 19.59
CA LEU A 242 18.70 -1.94 18.79
C LEU A 242 17.39 -2.45 19.37
N THR A 243 17.36 -2.95 20.61
CA THR A 243 16.10 -3.31 21.28
C THR A 243 15.35 -2.03 21.64
N SER A 244 14.09 -1.94 21.24
CA SER A 244 13.22 -0.80 21.56
C SER A 244 11.82 -1.30 21.85
N GLU A 245 11.12 -0.66 22.77
CA GLU A 245 9.79 -1.08 23.17
C GLU A 245 8.81 0.10 23.30
N HIS A 246 7.53 -0.22 23.17
CA HIS A 246 6.44 0.69 23.45
C HIS A 246 5.38 -0.01 24.28
N VAL A 247 5.14 0.51 25.48
CA VAL A 247 4.10 0.02 26.39
C VAL A 247 2.79 0.71 26.04
N LEU A 248 1.74 -0.07 25.82
CA LEU A 248 0.35 0.38 25.68
C LEU A 248 -0.31 0.41 27.05
N PRO A 249 -0.59 1.59 27.63
CA PRO A 249 -1.22 1.67 28.96
C PRO A 249 -2.61 1.04 29.00
N THR A 250 -3.32 1.02 27.87
CA THR A 250 -4.64 0.39 27.74
C THR A 250 -4.56 -1.10 27.41
N GLY A 251 -3.36 -1.65 27.17
CA GLY A 251 -3.19 -3.07 26.87
C GLY A 251 -3.40 -3.94 28.10
N TYR A 252 -3.83 -5.19 27.89
CA TYR A 252 -4.28 -6.06 28.96
C TYR A 252 -3.15 -6.89 29.58
N ALA A 253 -2.50 -7.75 28.78
CA ALA A 253 -1.41 -8.59 29.22
C ALA A 253 -0.51 -9.04 28.04
N GLY A 254 0.70 -9.49 28.38
CA GLY A 254 1.65 -10.03 27.43
C GLY A 254 2.28 -8.98 26.51
N GLY A 255 3.11 -9.44 25.58
CA GLY A 255 3.82 -8.61 24.63
C GLY A 255 4.11 -9.31 23.32
N VAL A 256 4.38 -8.52 22.29
CA VAL A 256 4.86 -9.02 21.00
C VAL A 256 6.32 -8.62 20.84
N VAL A 257 7.17 -9.58 20.52
CA VAL A 257 8.58 -9.33 20.20
C VAL A 257 8.79 -9.64 18.72
N GLU A 258 9.24 -8.65 17.96
CA GLU A 258 9.55 -8.78 16.54
C GLU A 258 11.04 -8.54 16.30
N PHE A 259 11.67 -9.42 15.52
CA PHE A 259 13.06 -9.26 15.08
C PHE A 259 13.12 -9.03 13.57
N GLY A 260 13.93 -8.08 13.12
CA GLY A 260 14.14 -7.80 11.70
C GLY A 260 13.32 -6.64 11.15
N GLY A 261 13.06 -5.60 11.95
CA GLY A 261 12.36 -4.38 11.53
C GLY A 261 13.14 -3.46 10.58
N HIS A 262 14.39 -3.80 10.26
CA HIS A 262 15.31 -3.13 9.35
C HIS A 262 15.56 -1.64 9.64
N TYR A 263 15.54 -1.26 10.93
CA TYR A 263 15.97 0.05 11.38
C TYR A 263 17.44 0.06 11.78
N LYS A 264 18.07 1.23 11.69
CA LYS A 264 19.52 1.44 11.89
C LYS A 264 19.84 2.05 13.26
N THR A 265 18.87 2.70 13.90
CA THR A 265 19.06 3.43 15.15
C THR A 265 18.00 3.08 16.21
N PRO A 266 18.29 3.25 17.52
CA PRO A 266 17.29 3.06 18.56
C PRO A 266 16.09 4.01 18.45
N ALA A 267 16.28 5.21 17.89
CA ALA A 267 15.19 6.17 17.66
C ALA A 267 14.17 5.61 16.66
N GLU A 268 14.64 5.14 15.50
CA GLU A 268 13.79 4.46 14.50
C GLU A 268 13.11 3.21 15.08
N GLY A 269 13.83 2.44 15.92
CA GLY A 269 13.25 1.28 16.61
C GLY A 269 12.11 1.63 17.56
N LYS A 270 12.23 2.75 18.29
CA LYS A 270 11.18 3.27 19.17
C LYS A 270 9.96 3.75 18.39
N GLU A 271 10.17 4.45 17.27
CA GLU A 271 9.09 4.87 16.36
C GLU A 271 8.35 3.66 15.80
N LEU A 272 9.07 2.63 15.32
CA LEU A 272 8.46 1.41 14.82
C LEU A 272 7.67 0.70 15.91
N ALA A 273 8.22 0.55 17.12
CA ALA A 273 7.50 -0.07 18.24
C ALA A 273 6.22 0.70 18.59
N GLN A 274 6.25 2.03 18.57
CA GLN A 274 5.08 2.88 18.77
C GLN A 274 4.03 2.67 17.67
N ILE A 275 4.42 2.70 16.40
CA ILE A 275 3.50 2.47 15.26
C ILE A 275 2.80 1.11 15.41
N ARG A 276 3.53 0.05 15.77
CA ARG A 276 2.97 -1.31 15.93
C ARG A 276 2.07 -1.45 17.16
N ALA A 277 2.34 -0.66 18.19
CA ALA A 277 1.48 -0.56 19.36
C ALA A 277 0.17 0.18 19.01
N GLU A 278 0.25 1.34 18.37
CA GLU A 278 -0.90 2.14 17.91
C GLU A 278 -1.79 1.35 16.92
N GLU A 279 -1.19 0.58 15.99
CA GLU A 279 -1.89 -0.35 15.08
C GLU A 279 -2.81 -1.31 15.84
N ARG A 280 -2.35 -1.85 16.98
CA ARG A 280 -3.15 -2.74 17.82
C ARG A 280 -4.18 -1.95 18.62
N GLN A 281 -3.78 -0.82 19.20
CA GLN A 281 -4.67 0.02 19.98
C GLN A 281 -5.89 0.49 19.18
N ALA A 282 -5.72 0.82 17.89
CA ALA A 282 -6.81 1.22 16.99
C ALA A 282 -7.92 0.16 16.89
N THR A 283 -7.60 -1.10 17.16
CA THR A 283 -8.58 -2.20 17.11
C THR A 283 -9.23 -2.53 18.44
N GLN A 284 -8.80 -1.87 19.53
CA GLN A 284 -9.21 -2.19 20.90
C GLN A 284 -10.67 -1.85 21.15
N LEU A 285 -11.15 -0.73 20.63
CA LEU A 285 -12.54 -0.26 20.71
C LEU A 285 -12.99 0.17 19.32
N VAL A 286 -13.94 -0.58 18.75
CA VAL A 286 -14.51 -0.34 17.43
C VAL A 286 -16.01 -0.22 17.57
N TYR A 287 -16.60 0.75 16.87
CA TYR A 287 -18.02 0.89 16.71
C TYR A 287 -18.43 0.36 15.33
N ALA A 288 -19.43 -0.51 15.27
CA ALA A 288 -20.03 -0.92 14.00
C ALA A 288 -21.49 -0.46 13.98
N GLY A 289 -21.99 0.00 12.85
CA GLY A 289 -23.34 0.55 12.79
C GLY A 289 -23.95 0.56 11.41
N ARG A 290 -25.21 0.99 11.33
CA ARG A 290 -25.96 1.18 10.09
C ARG A 290 -26.55 2.58 10.03
N SER A 291 -26.55 3.13 8.83
CA SER A 291 -26.98 4.50 8.59
C SER A 291 -27.61 4.66 7.20
N ALA A 292 -28.47 5.66 7.07
CA ALA A 292 -29.02 6.12 5.79
C ALA A 292 -28.29 7.37 5.25
N VAL A 293 -27.29 7.88 5.97
CA VAL A 293 -26.53 9.08 5.58
C VAL A 293 -25.55 8.74 4.46
N CYS A 294 -25.85 9.16 3.23
CA CYS A 294 -25.00 8.83 2.07
C CYS A 294 -23.64 9.53 2.07
N ALA A 295 -23.52 10.65 2.79
CA ALA A 295 -22.30 11.44 2.96
C ALA A 295 -21.16 10.69 3.67
N LEU A 296 -21.44 9.64 4.45
CA LEU A 296 -20.42 8.92 5.22
C LEU A 296 -19.44 8.16 4.32
N GLY A 297 -18.15 8.39 4.48
CA GLY A 297 -17.08 7.71 3.74
C GLY A 297 -15.88 7.40 4.62
N ALA A 298 -15.04 6.46 4.18
CA ALA A 298 -13.83 6.08 4.92
C ALA A 298 -12.80 7.23 4.92
N GLY A 299 -12.15 7.46 6.07
CA GLY A 299 -11.20 8.59 6.22
C GLY A 299 -11.87 9.93 6.55
N ALA A 300 -13.18 9.94 6.82
CA ALA A 300 -13.90 11.11 7.30
C ALA A 300 -14.33 10.97 8.77
N ARG A 301 -14.62 12.10 9.42
CA ARG A 301 -15.08 12.16 10.82
C ARG A 301 -16.50 12.69 10.96
N SER A 302 -17.28 12.07 11.85
CA SER A 302 -18.57 12.62 12.26
C SER A 302 -18.79 12.44 13.75
N VAL A 303 -19.45 13.40 14.37
CA VAL A 303 -19.89 13.30 15.77
C VAL A 303 -21.26 12.65 15.80
N LEU A 304 -21.39 11.49 16.46
CA LEU A 304 -22.69 10.88 16.74
C LEU A 304 -23.33 11.57 17.93
N GLU A 305 -24.56 12.05 17.77
CA GLU A 305 -25.31 12.76 18.81
C GLU A 305 -26.65 12.08 19.12
N GLY A 306 -27.17 12.30 20.34
CA GLY A 306 -28.53 11.87 20.69
C GLY A 306 -28.71 10.39 21.02
N HIS A 307 -27.64 9.59 21.10
CA HIS A 307 -27.74 8.21 21.56
C HIS A 307 -28.01 8.14 23.07
N PRO A 308 -28.99 7.34 23.56
CA PRO A 308 -29.46 7.38 24.95
C PRO A 308 -28.42 6.95 25.99
N SER A 309 -27.42 6.17 25.58
CA SER A 309 -26.39 5.61 26.47
C SER A 309 -24.96 6.05 26.13
N LEU A 310 -24.79 6.96 25.17
CA LEU A 310 -23.46 7.45 24.78
C LEU A 310 -23.46 8.97 24.84
N GLU A 311 -22.38 9.54 25.38
CA GLU A 311 -22.07 10.95 25.15
C GLU A 311 -21.78 11.21 23.66
N PRO A 312 -21.80 12.47 23.18
CA PRO A 312 -21.41 12.79 21.82
C PRO A 312 -20.07 12.14 21.45
N LEU A 313 -20.09 11.30 20.42
CA LEU A 313 -18.97 10.43 20.07
C LEU A 313 -18.36 10.88 18.75
N ASP A 314 -17.14 11.44 18.79
CA ASP A 314 -16.37 11.76 17.59
C ASP A 314 -15.79 10.46 16.99
N MET A 315 -16.29 10.08 15.82
CA MET A 315 -15.99 8.83 15.13
C MET A 315 -15.15 9.10 13.89
N LEU A 316 -14.06 8.34 13.73
CA LEU A 316 -13.36 8.18 12.45
C LEU A 316 -13.88 6.92 11.77
N PHE A 317 -14.48 7.06 10.59
CA PHE A 317 -14.93 5.91 9.80
C PHE A 317 -13.73 5.25 9.12
N VAL A 318 -13.43 4.02 9.52
CA VAL A 318 -12.32 3.24 8.96
C VAL A 318 -12.76 2.40 7.75
N GLU A 319 -14.05 2.09 7.66
CA GLU A 319 -14.66 1.33 6.58
C GLU A 319 -16.15 1.67 6.47
N VAL A 320 -16.65 1.81 5.25
CA VAL A 320 -18.08 2.00 4.96
C VAL A 320 -18.46 1.14 3.75
N GLU A 321 -19.54 0.38 3.88
CA GLU A 321 -20.14 -0.39 2.79
C GLU A 321 -21.51 0.18 2.44
N HIS A 322 -21.74 0.45 1.16
CA HIS A 322 -22.90 1.13 0.63
C HIS A 322 -23.80 0.16 -0.12
N ARG A 323 -25.11 0.26 0.08
CA ARG A 323 -26.12 -0.48 -0.70
C ARG A 323 -27.30 0.41 -1.02
N ALA A 324 -27.74 0.38 -2.28
CA ALA A 324 -28.95 1.06 -2.71
C ALA A 324 -29.58 0.34 -3.91
N SER A 325 -30.89 0.54 -4.06
CA SER A 325 -31.63 0.15 -5.26
C SER A 325 -32.69 1.19 -5.60
N GLN A 326 -32.93 1.39 -6.88
CA GLN A 326 -33.94 2.33 -7.38
C GLN A 326 -34.58 1.77 -8.64
N ALA A 327 -35.78 2.25 -8.98
CA ALA A 327 -36.47 1.81 -10.19
C ALA A 327 -35.74 2.33 -11.44
N ALA A 328 -35.56 1.48 -12.45
CA ALA A 328 -34.86 1.80 -13.69
C ALA A 328 -35.49 1.05 -14.89
N GLY A 329 -35.49 1.68 -16.07
CA GLY A 329 -35.94 1.08 -17.33
C GLY A 329 -37.39 0.61 -17.32
N GLY A 330 -38.29 1.37 -16.69
CA GLY A 330 -39.72 1.03 -16.60
C GLY A 330 -40.05 -0.14 -15.66
N ARG A 331 -39.06 -0.74 -15.00
CA ARG A 331 -39.24 -1.77 -13.98
C ARG A 331 -39.15 -1.16 -12.58
N GLY A 332 -40.12 -1.51 -11.72
CA GLY A 332 -39.99 -1.28 -10.29
C GLY A 332 -38.87 -2.16 -9.72
N ALA A 333 -38.11 -1.66 -8.75
CA ALA A 333 -37.24 -2.51 -7.97
C ALA A 333 -38.08 -3.62 -7.31
N GLU A 334 -37.71 -4.90 -7.46
CA GLU A 334 -38.47 -6.05 -6.89
C GLU A 334 -38.71 -5.88 -5.39
N GLU A 335 -37.80 -5.19 -4.70
CA GLU A 335 -38.04 -4.47 -3.46
C GLU A 335 -37.27 -3.13 -3.53
N PRO A 336 -37.90 -1.94 -3.39
CA PRO A 336 -37.17 -0.68 -3.34
C PRO A 336 -36.40 -0.58 -2.03
N GLN A 337 -35.18 -1.13 -1.99
CA GLN A 337 -34.25 -0.91 -0.89
C GLN A 337 -33.73 0.53 -1.00
N ARG A 338 -34.27 1.40 -0.14
CA ARG A 338 -33.71 2.72 0.16
C ARG A 338 -32.22 2.59 0.50
N TYR A 339 -31.45 3.62 0.19
CA TYR A 339 -30.02 3.64 0.52
C TYR A 339 -29.78 3.31 1.99
N VAL A 340 -28.85 2.40 2.24
CA VAL A 340 -28.34 2.04 3.55
C VAL A 340 -26.84 1.81 3.43
N ASN A 341 -26.08 2.22 4.44
CA ASN A 341 -24.71 1.78 4.63
C ASN A 341 -24.54 1.05 5.96
N THR A 342 -23.51 0.21 6.00
CA THR A 342 -22.90 -0.30 7.24
C THR A 342 -21.53 0.33 7.37
N PHE A 343 -21.14 0.69 8.58
CA PHE A 343 -19.83 1.30 8.82
C PHE A 343 -19.11 0.65 9.98
N ARG A 344 -17.77 0.77 9.96
CA ARG A 344 -16.90 0.54 11.11
C ARG A 344 -16.15 1.83 11.41
N ALA A 345 -16.12 2.20 12.68
CA ALA A 345 -15.49 3.42 13.15
C ALA A 345 -14.69 3.19 14.43
N ILE A 346 -13.73 4.08 14.68
CA ILE A 346 -12.97 4.14 15.93
C ILE A 346 -13.11 5.54 16.54
N PRO A 347 -12.84 5.73 17.85
CA PRO A 347 -12.74 7.07 18.41
C PRO A 347 -11.73 7.92 17.63
N ALA A 348 -12.15 9.08 17.12
CA ALA A 348 -11.32 9.91 16.25
C ALA A 348 -10.02 10.41 16.89
N LYS A 349 -9.97 10.48 18.23
CA LYS A 349 -8.77 10.83 18.99
C LYS A 349 -7.66 9.78 18.93
N ASN A 350 -7.99 8.53 18.58
CA ASN A 350 -7.01 7.45 18.51
C ASN A 350 -6.28 7.53 17.17
N THR A 351 -4.94 7.42 17.20
CA THR A 351 -4.15 7.30 15.98
C THR A 351 -4.48 5.99 15.26
N TYR A 352 -5.01 6.11 14.04
CA TYR A 352 -5.14 4.96 13.16
C TYR A 352 -3.81 4.67 12.47
N ARG A 353 -3.30 3.45 12.65
CA ARG A 353 -2.21 2.91 11.83
C ARG A 353 -2.78 1.78 10.97
N PRO A 354 -2.44 1.73 9.67
CA PRO A 354 -2.93 0.67 8.81
C PRO A 354 -2.43 -0.71 9.28
N PRO A 355 -3.27 -1.76 9.14
CA PRO A 355 -2.82 -3.12 9.39
C PRO A 355 -1.76 -3.54 8.37
N ARG A 356 -0.78 -4.35 8.79
CA ARG A 356 0.19 -4.97 7.86
C ARG A 356 -0.44 -6.11 7.06
N SER A 357 -1.23 -5.77 6.07
CA SER A 357 -1.97 -6.72 5.23
C SER A 357 -1.24 -7.08 3.94
N THR A 358 -0.36 -6.19 3.47
CA THR A 358 0.35 -6.37 2.21
C THR A 358 1.51 -7.35 2.40
N PRO A 359 1.59 -8.44 1.62
CA PRO A 359 2.70 -9.39 1.71
C PRO A 359 4.05 -8.69 1.52
N THR A 360 4.99 -8.90 2.44
CA THR A 360 6.36 -8.41 2.26
C THR A 360 7.10 -9.33 1.29
N PRO A 361 7.71 -8.81 0.21
CA PRO A 361 8.45 -9.63 -0.73
C PRO A 361 9.65 -10.30 -0.04
N ARG A 362 9.95 -11.53 -0.44
CA ARG A 362 11.09 -12.29 0.08
C ARG A 362 11.84 -13.02 -1.02
N ILE A 363 13.17 -12.95 -0.98
CA ILE A 363 14.06 -13.73 -1.84
C ILE A 363 14.63 -14.88 -1.01
N SER A 364 14.08 -16.08 -1.21
CA SER A 364 14.46 -17.27 -0.43
C SER A 364 15.77 -17.93 -0.91
N GLY A 365 16.26 -17.56 -2.09
CA GLY A 365 17.47 -18.12 -2.70
C GLY A 365 18.58 -17.09 -2.86
N VAL A 366 19.36 -17.26 -3.93
CA VAL A 366 20.34 -16.28 -4.36
C VAL A 366 19.92 -15.66 -5.69
N VAL A 367 20.35 -14.43 -5.92
CA VAL A 367 20.27 -13.78 -7.23
C VAL A 367 21.67 -13.52 -7.76
N THR A 368 21.77 -13.37 -9.07
CA THR A 368 23.02 -12.99 -9.72
C THR A 368 23.15 -11.47 -9.76
N GLY A 369 24.35 -10.99 -9.45
CA GLY A 369 24.77 -9.62 -9.72
C GLY A 369 26.16 -9.56 -10.31
N ILE A 370 26.53 -8.37 -10.78
CA ILE A 370 27.82 -8.11 -11.40
C ILE A 370 28.52 -7.02 -10.59
N VAL A 371 29.75 -7.27 -10.15
CA VAL A 371 30.55 -6.28 -9.44
C VAL A 371 30.76 -5.06 -10.34
N ASP A 372 30.40 -3.90 -9.82
CA ASP A 372 30.50 -2.63 -10.54
C ASP A 372 31.90 -2.02 -10.39
N ALA A 373 32.29 -1.17 -11.34
CA ALA A 373 33.58 -0.47 -11.27
C ALA A 373 33.57 0.66 -10.23
N GLY A 374 32.40 1.20 -9.89
CA GLY A 374 32.24 2.38 -9.05
C GLY A 374 32.29 3.70 -9.83
N SER A 375 32.19 4.80 -9.10
CA SER A 375 32.09 6.17 -9.62
C SER A 375 33.36 6.67 -10.31
N GLY A 376 34.50 6.04 -10.00
CA GLY A 376 35.81 6.41 -10.54
C GLY A 376 36.13 5.92 -11.96
N GLY A 377 35.29 5.06 -12.57
CA GLY A 377 35.33 4.62 -13.98
C GLY A 377 36.69 4.26 -14.60
N GLY A 378 36.91 2.99 -14.96
CA GLY A 378 38.01 2.61 -15.89
C GLY A 378 39.32 2.13 -15.25
N GLY A 379 39.35 1.86 -13.94
CA GLY A 379 40.44 1.16 -13.29
C GLY A 379 40.35 -0.38 -13.40
N SER A 380 41.45 -1.09 -13.15
CA SER A 380 41.48 -2.57 -13.11
C SER A 380 40.91 -3.17 -11.82
N ASN A 381 40.54 -2.33 -10.84
CA ASN A 381 40.01 -2.72 -9.54
C ASN A 381 38.61 -2.14 -9.35
N ALA A 382 37.76 -2.86 -8.62
CA ALA A 382 36.47 -2.34 -8.19
C ALA A 382 36.68 -1.34 -7.05
N GLU A 383 35.85 -0.30 -7.03
CA GLU A 383 35.76 0.60 -5.87
C GLU A 383 35.23 -0.19 -4.67
N ILE A 384 36.01 -0.21 -3.58
CA ILE A 384 35.64 -0.79 -2.29
C ILE A 384 35.70 0.27 -1.20
N ASP A 385 34.80 0.19 -0.23
CA ASP A 385 34.78 1.11 0.90
C ASP A 385 35.73 0.70 2.04
N ASP A 386 35.72 1.49 3.12
CA ASP A 386 36.52 1.27 4.34
C ASP A 386 36.25 -0.07 5.04
N GLN A 387 35.16 -0.76 4.68
CA GLN A 387 34.76 -2.07 5.19
C GLN A 387 34.94 -3.19 4.15
N GLY A 388 35.53 -2.90 2.99
CA GLY A 388 35.78 -3.87 1.92
C GLY A 388 34.50 -4.36 1.23
N ARG A 389 33.47 -3.51 1.15
CA ARG A 389 32.18 -3.79 0.50
C ARG A 389 32.20 -3.32 -0.95
N TYR A 390 31.37 -3.92 -1.79
CA TYR A 390 31.35 -3.69 -3.24
C TYR A 390 30.04 -3.05 -3.69
N MET A 391 30.10 -2.22 -4.72
CA MET A 391 28.92 -1.86 -5.50
C MET A 391 28.58 -3.01 -6.46
N VAL A 392 27.30 -3.31 -6.62
CA VAL A 392 26.84 -4.46 -7.41
C VAL A 392 25.67 -4.04 -8.27
N ARG A 393 25.75 -4.35 -9.57
CA ARG A 393 24.61 -4.25 -10.48
C ARG A 393 23.80 -5.54 -10.39
N PHE A 394 22.58 -5.44 -9.88
CA PHE A 394 21.65 -6.56 -9.79
C PHE A 394 21.05 -6.84 -11.17
N LEU A 395 21.04 -8.11 -11.61
CA LEU A 395 20.55 -8.44 -12.96
C LEU A 395 19.03 -8.35 -13.10
N PHE A 396 18.30 -8.35 -11.98
CA PHE A 396 16.85 -8.20 -12.00
C PHE A 396 16.40 -6.73 -12.09
N ASP A 397 17.30 -5.77 -11.88
CA ASP A 397 16.92 -4.37 -11.72
C ASP A 397 16.50 -3.80 -13.07
N THR A 398 15.21 -3.47 -13.19
CA THR A 398 14.62 -2.84 -14.37
C THR A 398 14.58 -1.32 -14.27
N GLY A 399 15.11 -0.75 -13.19
CA GLY A 399 15.17 0.70 -12.98
C GLY A 399 15.98 1.41 -14.08
N ALA A 400 15.71 2.70 -14.27
CA ALA A 400 16.52 3.51 -15.17
C ALA A 400 17.98 3.55 -14.65
N ALA A 401 18.95 3.33 -15.53
CA ALA A 401 20.36 3.37 -15.20
C ALA A 401 20.82 4.81 -14.91
N ALA A 402 20.50 5.31 -13.73
CA ALA A 402 20.89 6.64 -13.25
C ALA A 402 21.45 6.54 -11.82
N GLY A 403 22.67 7.03 -11.63
CA GLY A 403 23.35 7.01 -10.33
C GLY A 403 24.07 5.70 -10.02
N ALA A 404 24.28 5.43 -8.73
CA ALA A 404 24.98 4.23 -8.27
C ALA A 404 24.07 2.99 -8.39
N PRO A 405 24.59 1.83 -8.84
CA PRO A 405 23.78 0.63 -9.08
C PRO A 405 23.29 -0.06 -7.79
N SER A 406 23.92 0.24 -6.66
CA SER A 406 23.51 -0.24 -5.34
C SER A 406 24.15 0.62 -4.25
N ARG A 407 23.82 0.32 -2.99
CA ARG A 407 24.68 0.66 -1.84
C ARG A 407 25.86 -0.32 -1.76
N PRO A 408 26.93 -0.03 -0.99
CA PRO A 408 27.97 -1.01 -0.75
C PRO A 408 27.42 -2.28 -0.08
N VAL A 409 27.61 -3.41 -0.76
CA VAL A 409 27.14 -4.76 -0.38
C VAL A 409 28.29 -5.53 0.26
N ARG A 410 28.02 -6.10 1.44
CA ARG A 410 29.01 -6.90 2.19
C ARG A 410 29.28 -8.21 1.48
N MET A 411 30.55 -8.60 1.40
CA MET A 411 30.99 -9.89 0.89
C MET A 411 31.31 -10.84 2.03
N LEU A 412 30.80 -12.08 1.94
CA LEU A 412 31.15 -13.16 2.84
C LEU A 412 32.61 -13.55 2.63
N GLN A 413 33.32 -13.76 3.74
CA GLN A 413 34.71 -14.21 3.75
C GLN A 413 34.78 -15.58 4.42
N ASN A 414 35.55 -16.50 3.83
CA ASN A 414 35.71 -17.87 4.36
C ASN A 414 36.35 -17.89 5.76
N HIS A 415 37.19 -16.90 6.07
CA HIS A 415 37.80 -16.73 7.38
C HIS A 415 37.92 -15.24 7.71
N ALA A 416 37.43 -14.83 8.89
CA ALA A 416 37.48 -13.44 9.35
C ALA A 416 37.41 -13.37 10.88
N GLY A 417 38.03 -12.35 11.46
CA GLY A 417 37.96 -12.02 12.89
C GLY A 417 38.48 -10.60 13.17
N ALA A 418 38.82 -10.31 14.43
CA ALA A 418 39.32 -8.99 14.82
C ALA A 418 40.70 -8.70 14.20
N ASN A 419 40.71 -7.98 13.07
CA ASN A 419 41.90 -7.61 12.27
C ASN A 419 42.70 -8.79 11.67
N TYR A 420 42.05 -9.92 11.39
CA TYR A 420 42.65 -11.02 10.62
C TYR A 420 41.59 -11.68 9.73
N GLY A 421 42.02 -12.38 8.69
CA GLY A 421 41.12 -13.10 7.80
C GLY A 421 41.65 -13.26 6.37
N THR A 422 40.76 -13.66 5.48
CA THR A 422 41.00 -13.77 4.04
C THR A 422 40.11 -12.79 3.28
N HIS A 423 40.70 -11.94 2.43
CA HIS A 423 39.98 -11.10 1.50
C HIS A 423 40.60 -11.27 0.11
N PHE A 424 39.84 -11.81 -0.84
CA PHE A 424 40.24 -11.87 -2.25
C PHE A 424 39.45 -10.82 -3.02
N PRO A 425 40.09 -9.72 -3.46
CA PRO A 425 39.35 -8.62 -4.06
C PRO A 425 38.66 -9.04 -5.36
N LEU A 426 37.35 -8.75 -5.46
CA LEU A 426 36.60 -8.96 -6.68
C LEU A 426 36.88 -7.83 -7.68
N LYS A 427 36.82 -8.18 -8.96
CA LYS A 427 37.11 -7.24 -10.07
C LYS A 427 35.82 -6.77 -10.72
N PRO A 428 35.79 -5.58 -11.34
CA PRO A 428 34.63 -5.15 -12.10
C PRO A 428 34.27 -6.19 -13.17
N GLY A 429 32.98 -6.46 -13.35
CA GLY A 429 32.50 -7.51 -14.26
C GLY A 429 32.51 -8.92 -13.68
N THR A 430 33.02 -9.13 -12.46
CA THR A 430 32.94 -10.44 -11.79
C THR A 430 31.48 -10.75 -11.46
N GLU A 431 31.02 -11.92 -11.88
CA GLU A 431 29.70 -12.44 -11.52
C GLU A 431 29.71 -12.95 -10.07
N VAL A 432 28.70 -12.52 -9.30
CA VAL A 432 28.53 -12.87 -7.90
C VAL A 432 27.14 -13.39 -7.63
N LEU A 433 27.04 -14.33 -6.70
CA LEU A 433 25.78 -14.74 -6.10
C LEU A 433 25.52 -13.89 -4.85
N ILE A 434 24.28 -13.45 -4.70
CA ILE A 434 23.85 -12.55 -3.63
C ILE A 434 22.70 -13.22 -2.88
N ALA A 435 22.87 -13.39 -1.57
CA ALA A 435 21.80 -13.79 -0.67
C ALA A 435 21.22 -12.57 0.05
N PHE A 436 20.08 -12.74 0.69
CA PHE A 436 19.35 -11.68 1.37
C PHE A 436 19.12 -12.05 2.84
N VAL A 437 19.54 -11.19 3.77
CA VAL A 437 19.41 -11.46 5.22
C VAL A 437 17.93 -11.59 5.57
N ASN A 438 17.52 -12.70 6.17
CA ASN A 438 16.11 -13.04 6.44
C ASN A 438 15.23 -13.07 5.18
N GLY A 439 15.83 -13.19 3.99
CA GLY A 439 15.14 -13.07 2.70
C GLY A 439 14.68 -11.65 2.35
N ASP A 440 15.05 -10.63 3.12
CA ASP A 440 14.67 -9.24 2.89
C ASP A 440 15.42 -8.66 1.66
N PRO A 441 14.70 -8.30 0.57
CA PRO A 441 15.31 -7.72 -0.64
C PRO A 441 16.21 -6.51 -0.37
N ASP A 442 15.95 -5.75 0.70
CA ASP A 442 16.70 -4.54 1.05
C ASP A 442 18.05 -4.86 1.75
N ARG A 443 18.30 -6.15 2.08
CA ARG A 443 19.46 -6.64 2.85
C ARG A 443 20.36 -7.61 2.06
N PRO A 444 20.90 -7.23 0.88
CA PRO A 444 21.80 -8.08 0.12
C PRO A 444 23.15 -8.29 0.81
N VAL A 445 23.72 -9.48 0.59
CA VAL A 445 25.07 -9.92 0.97
C VAL A 445 25.63 -10.80 -0.16
N ILE A 446 26.82 -10.48 -0.67
CA ILE A 446 27.52 -11.31 -1.64
C ILE A 446 27.99 -12.58 -0.92
N VAL A 447 27.56 -13.75 -1.40
CA VAL A 447 27.98 -15.04 -0.82
C VAL A 447 29.23 -15.62 -1.47
N GLY A 448 29.51 -15.23 -2.72
CA GLY A 448 30.71 -15.65 -3.43
C GLY A 448 30.69 -15.26 -4.90
N ALA A 449 31.86 -15.37 -5.55
CA ALA A 449 31.98 -15.24 -6.99
C ALA A 449 31.56 -16.54 -7.69
N ALA A 450 30.85 -16.43 -8.81
CA ALA A 450 30.41 -17.56 -9.62
C ALA A 450 31.18 -17.56 -10.95
N PRO A 451 32.08 -18.55 -11.19
CA PRO A 451 32.75 -18.68 -12.47
C PRO A 451 31.75 -18.94 -13.61
N ASN A 452 32.02 -18.34 -14.76
CA ASN A 452 31.25 -18.54 -15.99
C ASN A 452 32.20 -18.64 -17.19
N PRO A 453 31.71 -18.89 -18.43
CA PRO A 453 32.60 -18.99 -19.60
C PRO A 453 33.44 -17.74 -19.91
N LEU A 454 33.02 -16.55 -19.47
CA LEU A 454 33.79 -15.30 -19.61
C LEU A 454 34.84 -15.14 -18.49
N THR A 455 34.59 -15.72 -17.33
CA THR A 455 35.43 -15.68 -16.13
C THR A 455 35.63 -17.11 -15.58
N PRO A 456 36.40 -17.96 -16.30
CA PRO A 456 36.47 -19.38 -16.01
C PRO A 456 37.18 -19.67 -14.69
N SER A 457 36.80 -20.79 -14.06
CA SER A 457 37.51 -21.32 -12.90
C SER A 457 38.99 -21.58 -13.22
N PRO A 458 39.92 -21.28 -12.30
CA PRO A 458 41.34 -21.61 -12.47
C PRO A 458 41.62 -23.13 -12.47
N VAL A 459 40.62 -23.94 -12.07
CA VAL A 459 40.63 -25.40 -12.09
C VAL A 459 39.49 -25.91 -12.97
N ASN A 460 39.81 -26.78 -13.91
CA ASN A 460 38.88 -27.43 -14.84
C ASN A 460 39.28 -28.90 -15.07
N ASN A 461 38.68 -29.56 -16.06
CA ASN A 461 38.94 -30.97 -16.34
C ASN A 461 40.44 -31.30 -16.59
N ALA A 462 41.21 -30.37 -17.15
CA ALA A 462 42.62 -30.57 -17.47
C ALA A 462 43.53 -30.60 -16.22
N ASN A 463 43.09 -30.05 -15.10
CA ASN A 463 43.89 -29.93 -13.87
C ASN A 463 43.05 -30.22 -12.61
N ARG A 464 42.14 -31.20 -12.71
CA ARG A 464 41.13 -31.52 -11.69
C ARG A 464 41.66 -31.96 -10.32
N SER A 465 42.93 -32.34 -10.19
CA SER A 465 43.56 -32.70 -8.91
C SER A 465 44.35 -31.56 -8.26
N THR A 466 44.32 -30.36 -8.85
CA THR A 466 44.99 -29.16 -8.32
C THR A 466 44.04 -28.33 -7.46
N HIS A 467 44.45 -28.02 -6.23
CA HIS A 467 43.87 -26.97 -5.40
C HIS A 467 44.65 -25.67 -5.64
N ARG A 468 44.03 -24.68 -6.28
CA ARG A 468 44.73 -23.50 -6.80
C ARG A 468 44.14 -22.18 -6.30
N ILE A 469 45.03 -21.29 -5.86
CA ILE A 469 44.76 -19.85 -5.75
C ILE A 469 45.56 -19.14 -6.84
N LYS A 470 44.87 -18.42 -7.73
CA LYS A 470 45.48 -17.65 -8.81
C LYS A 470 45.03 -16.19 -8.73
N THR A 471 45.98 -15.26 -8.61
CA THR A 471 45.69 -13.83 -8.67
C THR A 471 45.62 -13.34 -10.11
N GLN A 472 44.94 -12.21 -10.34
CA GLN A 472 44.89 -11.58 -11.68
C GLN A 472 46.28 -11.20 -12.19
N GLY A 473 47.22 -10.86 -11.31
CA GLY A 473 48.61 -10.57 -11.65
C GLY A 473 49.45 -11.79 -12.02
N GLY A 474 48.87 -12.99 -12.00
CA GLY A 474 49.54 -14.23 -12.40
C GLY A 474 50.29 -14.97 -11.28
N ILE A 475 50.16 -14.54 -10.02
CA ILE A 475 50.73 -15.26 -8.87
C ILE A 475 49.86 -16.49 -8.61
N VAL A 476 50.48 -17.66 -8.49
CA VAL A 476 49.81 -18.95 -8.30
C VAL A 476 50.35 -19.64 -7.06
N PHE A 477 49.45 -20.17 -6.23
CA PHE A 477 49.74 -21.12 -5.16
C PHE A 477 48.95 -22.41 -5.43
N ASP A 478 49.66 -23.52 -5.57
CA ASP A 478 49.10 -24.82 -5.90
C ASP A 478 49.43 -25.85 -4.83
N LEU A 479 48.43 -26.66 -4.47
CA LEU A 479 48.60 -27.95 -3.81
C LEU A 479 48.07 -29.00 -4.79
N VAL A 480 48.90 -29.97 -5.15
CA VAL A 480 48.54 -31.01 -6.14
C VAL A 480 48.42 -32.33 -5.41
N ASP A 481 47.24 -32.93 -5.46
CA ASP A 481 47.05 -34.31 -5.03
C ASP A 481 47.41 -35.21 -6.22
N GLU A 482 48.53 -35.95 -6.10
CA GLU A 482 48.95 -36.94 -7.11
C GLU A 482 48.09 -38.22 -7.09
#